data_AF-A0A935WZY8-F1
#
_entry.id   AF-A0A935WZY8-F1
#
_cell.length_a   1.000
_cell.length_b   1.000
_cell.length_c   1.000
_cell.angle_alpha   90.00
_cell.angle_beta   90.00
_cell.angle_gamma   90.00
#
_symmetry.space_group_name_H-M   'P 1'
#
loop_
_entity.id
_entity.type
_entity.pdbx_description
1 polymer ?
#
loop_
_entity_poly.entity_id
_entity_poly.type
_entity_poly.pdbx_seq_one_letter_code
_entity_poly.pdbx_strand_id
1 'polypeptide(L)'
;MKKTDAREAASELRHGWRLVMASLITVYALSLWPSVARADSAEEFVRLGERIHGGFGSYVALNVRIGLDARERLQAKGRQLEVTLFDGPTSPCPCIADGLLLSTLATPGRGTLRVSMQPAGYGQLGVVLVRDRESEEILRFTIPDTLRARLDEWNRTDTPLARYEALMSAPAAELYVVETLGADTAPHVH
;
A
#
# COMPACT_ATOMS: atom_id res chain seq x y z
N MET A 1 54.32 -44.89 -15.22
CA MET A 1 53.49 -43.84 -14.59
C MET A 1 53.18 -44.28 -13.16
N LYS A 2 53.65 -43.54 -12.15
CA LYS A 2 53.69 -44.02 -10.76
C LYS A 2 52.32 -43.83 -10.08
N LYS A 3 51.94 -44.78 -9.24
CA LYS A 3 50.67 -44.84 -8.48
C LYS A 3 50.43 -43.62 -7.57
N THR A 4 51.48 -42.84 -7.30
CA THR A 4 51.49 -41.58 -6.55
C THR A 4 50.79 -40.45 -7.31
N ASP A 5 51.05 -40.34 -8.61
CA ASP A 5 50.61 -39.21 -9.44
C ASP A 5 49.08 -39.24 -9.63
N ALA A 6 48.50 -40.44 -9.69
CA ALA A 6 47.06 -40.64 -9.80
C ALA A 6 46.29 -40.30 -8.51
N ARG A 7 46.92 -40.45 -7.34
CA ARG A 7 46.29 -40.13 -6.04
C ARG A 7 46.28 -38.63 -5.78
N GLU A 8 47.35 -37.94 -6.21
CA GLU A 8 47.50 -36.50 -6.11
C GLU A 8 46.51 -35.78 -7.04
N ALA A 9 46.43 -36.20 -8.32
CA ALA A 9 45.45 -35.67 -9.27
C ALA A 9 43.98 -35.86 -8.80
N ALA A 10 43.66 -37.02 -8.20
CA ALA A 10 42.34 -37.27 -7.63
C ALA A 10 42.05 -36.41 -6.39
N SER A 11 43.08 -35.99 -5.64
CA SER A 11 42.92 -35.09 -4.50
C SER A 11 42.61 -33.67 -4.95
N GLU A 12 43.35 -33.16 -5.94
CA GLU A 12 43.14 -31.83 -6.53
C GLU A 12 41.75 -31.70 -7.14
N LEU A 13 41.28 -32.73 -7.87
CA LEU A 13 39.92 -32.77 -8.44
C LEU A 13 38.83 -32.73 -7.36
N ARG A 14 39.03 -33.44 -6.23
CA ARG A 14 38.09 -33.42 -5.10
C ARG A 14 38.08 -32.08 -4.36
N HIS A 15 39.22 -31.39 -4.25
CA HIS A 15 39.29 -30.06 -3.65
C HIS A 15 38.65 -29.00 -4.57
N GLY A 16 38.91 -29.05 -5.87
CA GLY A 16 38.25 -28.19 -6.85
C GLY A 16 36.73 -28.34 -6.85
N TRP A 17 36.23 -29.58 -6.84
CA TRP A 17 34.78 -29.84 -6.75
C TRP A 17 34.16 -29.38 -5.44
N ARG A 18 34.86 -29.51 -4.30
CA ARG A 18 34.39 -28.99 -3.02
C ARG A 18 34.28 -27.46 -3.03
N LEU A 19 35.24 -26.77 -3.63
CA LEU A 19 35.20 -25.30 -3.76
C LEU A 19 34.09 -24.84 -4.71
N VAL A 20 33.89 -25.52 -5.84
CA VAL A 20 32.79 -25.23 -6.78
C VAL A 20 31.42 -25.48 -6.12
N MET A 21 31.24 -26.60 -5.44
CA MET A 21 29.99 -26.92 -4.76
C MET A 21 29.70 -25.96 -3.60
N ALA A 22 30.70 -25.58 -2.80
CA ALA A 22 30.54 -24.57 -1.75
C ALA A 22 30.16 -23.20 -2.31
N SER A 23 30.70 -22.83 -3.47
CA SER A 23 30.38 -21.59 -4.16
C SER A 23 28.95 -21.60 -4.71
N LEU A 24 28.51 -22.72 -5.30
CA LEU A 24 27.14 -22.90 -5.80
C LEU A 24 26.10 -22.88 -4.68
N ILE A 25 26.39 -23.52 -3.53
CA ILE A 25 25.51 -23.48 -2.35
C ILE A 25 25.40 -22.05 -1.81
N THR A 26 26.50 -21.30 -1.78
CA THR A 26 26.52 -19.91 -1.30
C THR A 26 25.70 -18.98 -2.21
N VAL A 27 25.86 -19.11 -3.53
CA VAL A 27 25.06 -18.35 -4.52
C VAL A 27 23.58 -18.71 -4.43
N TYR A 28 23.27 -20.00 -4.27
CA TYR A 28 21.88 -20.45 -4.13
C TYR A 28 21.23 -19.94 -2.82
N ALA A 29 21.97 -19.94 -1.71
CA ALA A 29 21.52 -19.39 -0.43
C ALA A 29 21.30 -17.86 -0.49
N LEU A 30 22.17 -17.13 -1.20
CA LEU A 30 22.01 -15.69 -1.44
C LEU A 30 20.81 -15.38 -2.35
N SER A 31 20.50 -16.24 -3.33
CA SER A 31 19.30 -16.08 -4.18
C SER A 31 17.99 -16.43 -3.50
N LEU A 32 18.05 -17.12 -2.36
CA LEU A 32 16.89 -17.43 -1.52
C LEU A 32 16.66 -16.38 -0.42
N TRP A 33 17.44 -15.30 -0.38
CA TRP A 33 17.11 -14.19 0.51
C TRP A 33 15.79 -13.61 0.01
N PRO A 34 14.68 -13.74 0.76
CA PRO A 34 13.45 -13.12 0.35
C PRO A 34 13.76 -11.63 0.23
N SER A 35 13.58 -11.08 -0.97
CA SER A 35 13.33 -9.65 -1.10
C SER A 35 12.00 -9.45 -0.40
N VAL A 36 12.07 -9.26 0.93
CA VAL A 36 10.92 -8.85 1.70
C VAL A 36 10.59 -7.51 1.09
N ALA A 37 9.56 -7.48 0.25
CA ALA A 37 8.92 -6.24 -0.15
C ALA A 37 8.54 -5.59 1.17
N ARG A 38 9.39 -4.67 1.63
CA ARG A 38 9.27 -4.09 2.95
C ARG A 38 7.96 -3.31 2.90
N ALA A 39 6.96 -3.77 3.64
CA ALA A 39 5.80 -2.93 3.90
C ALA A 39 6.37 -1.62 4.48
N ASP A 40 6.02 -0.49 3.87
CA ASP A 40 6.51 0.82 4.31
C ASP A 40 6.19 0.97 5.81
N SER A 41 7.17 1.40 6.60
CA SER A 41 6.95 1.57 8.05
C SER A 41 6.05 2.77 8.33
N ALA A 42 5.50 2.85 9.54
CA ALA A 42 4.70 4.01 9.97
C ALA A 42 5.45 5.33 9.77
N GLU A 43 6.73 5.36 10.16
CA GLU A 43 7.61 6.52 10.01
C GLU A 43 7.87 6.86 8.54
N GLU A 44 7.93 5.86 7.67
CA GLU A 44 8.09 6.08 6.24
C GLU A 44 6.85 6.72 5.61
N PHE A 45 5.65 6.23 5.96
CA PHE A 45 4.40 6.88 5.54
C PHE A 45 4.31 8.32 6.03
N VAL A 46 4.63 8.57 7.30
CA VAL A 46 4.64 9.92 7.88
C VAL A 46 5.63 10.81 7.12
N ARG A 47 6.89 10.38 7.01
CA ARG A 47 7.95 11.16 6.36
C ARG A 47 7.64 11.45 4.89
N LEU A 48 7.13 10.47 4.15
CA LEU A 48 6.81 10.66 2.74
C LEU A 48 5.56 11.52 2.57
N GLY A 49 4.53 11.32 3.39
CA GLY A 49 3.34 12.15 3.36
C GLY A 49 3.63 13.60 3.73
N GLU A 50 4.46 13.88 4.75
CA GLU A 50 4.92 15.24 5.05
C GLU A 50 5.63 15.89 3.85
N ARG A 51 6.47 15.12 3.14
CA ARG A 51 7.20 15.61 1.96
C ARG A 51 6.29 15.90 0.77
N ILE A 52 5.31 15.05 0.51
CA ILE A 52 4.42 15.17 -0.66
C ILE A 52 3.33 16.22 -0.41
N HIS A 53 2.72 16.17 0.77
CA HIS A 53 1.55 16.99 1.11
C HIS A 53 1.93 18.33 1.76
N GLY A 54 3.09 18.43 2.41
CA GLY A 54 3.47 19.57 3.25
C GLY A 54 3.08 19.40 4.73
N GLY A 55 2.56 18.24 5.10
CA GLY A 55 2.24 17.83 6.47
C GLY A 55 1.60 16.45 6.50
N PHE A 56 1.48 15.83 7.68
CA PHE A 56 0.83 14.52 7.81
C PHE A 56 -0.30 14.58 8.83
N GLY A 57 -1.48 14.93 8.32
CA GLY A 57 -2.73 15.02 9.06
C GLY A 57 -3.50 13.69 9.09
N SER A 58 -4.51 13.63 9.96
CA SER A 58 -5.39 12.47 10.14
C SER A 58 -6.15 12.09 8.87
N TYR A 59 -6.50 13.06 8.01
CA TYR A 59 -7.13 12.79 6.71
C TYR A 59 -6.20 12.02 5.77
N VAL A 60 -4.90 12.36 5.73
CA VAL A 60 -3.90 11.61 4.94
C VAL A 60 -3.74 10.21 5.52
N ALA A 61 -3.57 10.10 6.85
CA ALA A 61 -3.40 8.82 7.54
C ALA A 61 -4.60 7.88 7.35
N LEU A 62 -5.84 8.40 7.40
CA LEU A 62 -7.05 7.62 7.16
C LEU A 62 -7.05 6.99 5.77
N ASN A 63 -6.52 7.71 4.78
CA ASN A 63 -6.48 7.25 3.42
C ASN A 63 -5.30 6.31 3.13
N VAL A 64 -4.21 6.42 3.89
CA VAL A 64 -3.22 5.34 3.95
C VAL A 64 -3.87 4.06 4.48
N ARG A 65 -4.69 4.15 5.55
CA ARG A 65 -5.41 2.99 6.10
C ARG A 65 -6.35 2.36 5.07
N ILE A 66 -7.17 3.18 4.39
CA ILE A 66 -8.09 2.70 3.34
C ILE A 66 -7.33 2.03 2.20
N GLY A 67 -6.25 2.63 1.69
CA GLY A 67 -5.52 2.03 0.57
C GLY A 67 -4.77 0.75 0.92
N LEU A 68 -4.26 0.63 2.17
CA LEU A 68 -3.69 -0.62 2.67
C LEU A 68 -4.77 -1.71 2.82
N ASP A 69 -5.94 -1.36 3.37
CA ASP A 69 -7.08 -2.28 3.51
C ASP A 69 -7.59 -2.76 2.14
N ALA A 70 -7.68 -1.85 1.17
CA ALA A 70 -8.05 -2.19 -0.21
C ALA A 70 -7.06 -3.17 -0.85
N ARG A 71 -5.75 -2.94 -0.68
CA ARG A 71 -4.71 -3.85 -1.19
C ARG A 71 -4.79 -5.23 -0.56
N GLU A 72 -5.06 -5.30 0.73
CA GLU A 72 -5.20 -6.55 1.45
C GLU A 72 -6.41 -7.35 0.94
N ARG A 73 -7.59 -6.71 0.88
CA ARG A 73 -8.84 -7.34 0.42
C ARG A 73 -8.78 -7.83 -1.02
N LEU A 74 -8.24 -7.01 -1.92
CA LEU A 74 -8.09 -7.34 -3.34
C LEU A 74 -6.87 -8.21 -3.62
N GLN A 75 -6.06 -8.54 -2.61
CA GLN A 75 -4.79 -9.25 -2.76
C GLN A 75 -3.86 -8.62 -3.82
N ALA A 76 -3.96 -7.30 -4.00
CA ALA A 76 -3.40 -6.60 -5.14
C ALA A 76 -1.87 -6.55 -5.06
N LYS A 77 -1.22 -6.90 -6.18
CA LYS A 77 0.24 -6.93 -6.29
C LYS A 77 0.73 -5.76 -7.14
N GLY A 78 1.63 -4.95 -6.57
CA GLY A 78 2.23 -3.84 -7.31
C GLY A 78 1.22 -2.77 -7.73
N ARG A 79 1.12 -2.50 -9.04
CA ARG A 79 0.54 -1.25 -9.59
C ARG A 79 -0.76 -1.49 -10.36
N GLN A 80 -1.52 -2.52 -9.98
CA GLN A 80 -2.75 -2.94 -10.68
C GLN A 80 -3.99 -2.16 -10.27
N LEU A 81 -3.97 -1.44 -9.14
CA LEU A 81 -5.12 -0.70 -8.62
C LEU A 81 -5.38 0.61 -9.39
N GLU A 82 -6.66 0.88 -9.62
CA GLU A 82 -7.21 2.17 -9.98
C GLU A 82 -8.07 2.71 -8.84
N VAL A 83 -7.94 4.00 -8.57
CA VAL A 83 -8.54 4.67 -7.43
C VAL A 83 -9.25 5.94 -7.88
N THR A 84 -10.52 6.05 -7.53
CA THR A 84 -11.31 7.28 -7.73
C THR A 84 -11.82 7.76 -6.38
N LEU A 85 -11.45 8.98 -6.02
CA LEU A 85 -11.95 9.68 -4.85
C LEU A 85 -13.10 10.60 -5.23
N PHE A 86 -14.22 10.51 -4.52
CA PHE A 86 -15.31 11.48 -4.53
C PHE A 86 -15.26 12.25 -3.21
N ASP A 87 -15.03 13.55 -3.28
CA ASP A 87 -14.90 14.38 -2.08
C ASP A 87 -16.27 14.73 -1.50
N GLY A 88 -16.39 14.75 -0.17
CA GLY A 88 -17.62 15.13 0.49
C GLY A 88 -17.91 16.63 0.34
N PRO A 89 -19.17 17.06 0.29
CA PRO A 89 -19.53 18.48 0.16
C PRO A 89 -19.05 19.33 1.35
N THR A 90 -18.77 18.70 2.50
CA THR A 90 -18.28 19.34 3.73
C THR A 90 -16.81 19.01 4.01
N SER A 91 -16.12 18.36 3.07
CA SER A 91 -14.71 18.02 3.22
C SER A 91 -13.85 19.29 3.20
N PRO A 92 -12.90 19.47 4.13
CA PRO A 92 -12.11 20.70 4.20
C PRO A 92 -11.12 20.84 3.03
N CYS A 93 -10.69 19.71 2.45
CA CYS A 93 -9.78 19.64 1.31
C CYS A 93 -9.69 18.18 0.82
N PRO A 94 -9.35 17.94 -0.46
CA PRO A 94 -9.06 16.60 -0.99
C PRO A 94 -7.68 16.09 -0.54
N CYS A 95 -7.19 16.49 0.64
CA CYS A 95 -5.97 15.99 1.28
C CYS A 95 -5.96 14.44 1.39
N ILE A 96 -7.16 13.85 1.32
CA ILE A 96 -7.50 12.44 1.19
C ILE A 96 -6.75 11.74 0.03
N ALA A 97 -6.57 12.40 -1.11
CA ALA A 97 -5.96 11.79 -2.30
C ALA A 97 -4.50 11.37 -2.07
N ASP A 98 -3.74 12.11 -1.27
CA ASP A 98 -2.32 11.84 -1.05
C ASP A 98 -2.09 10.56 -0.24
N GLY A 99 -2.97 10.26 0.73
CA GLY A 99 -2.90 9.00 1.49
C GLY A 99 -3.14 7.77 0.60
N LEU A 100 -4.05 7.89 -0.37
CA LEU A 100 -4.32 6.84 -1.37
C LEU A 100 -3.13 6.65 -2.30
N LEU A 101 -2.50 7.74 -2.74
CA LEU A 101 -1.28 7.68 -3.56
C LEU A 101 -0.17 6.89 -2.86
N LEU A 102 0.08 7.20 -1.58
CA LEU A 102 1.12 6.56 -0.78
C LEU A 102 0.89 5.06 -0.62
N SER A 103 -0.35 4.65 -0.38
CA SER A 103 -0.68 3.27 0.02
C SER A 103 -0.98 2.34 -1.15
N THR A 104 -1.52 2.84 -2.26
CA THR A 104 -2.04 2.02 -3.38
C THR A 104 -1.12 1.93 -4.59
N LEU A 105 -0.08 2.78 -4.67
CA LEU A 105 0.75 2.99 -5.86
C LEU A 105 -0.01 3.52 -7.10
N ALA A 106 -1.31 3.83 -6.96
CA ALA A 106 -2.08 4.56 -7.95
C ALA A 106 -1.65 6.03 -7.94
N THR A 107 -1.44 6.62 -9.12
CA THR A 107 -0.96 8.01 -9.22
C THR A 107 -1.68 8.78 -10.32
N PRO A 108 -1.80 10.12 -10.19
CA PRO A 108 -2.34 10.97 -11.24
C PRO A 108 -1.50 10.88 -12.52
N GLY A 109 -0.17 10.84 -12.39
CA GLY A 109 0.75 10.72 -13.53
C GLY A 109 0.61 9.42 -14.33
N ARG A 110 0.06 8.35 -13.72
CA ARG A 110 -0.30 7.11 -14.40
C ARG A 110 -1.76 7.06 -14.85
N GLY A 111 -2.56 8.09 -14.55
CA GLY A 111 -3.99 8.11 -14.77
C GLY A 111 -4.77 7.09 -13.93
N THR A 112 -4.16 6.55 -12.87
CA THR A 112 -4.72 5.48 -12.02
C THR A 112 -5.25 6.00 -10.69
N LEU A 113 -4.93 7.23 -10.29
CA LEU A 113 -5.57 7.92 -9.18
C LEU A 113 -6.25 9.18 -9.70
N ARG A 114 -7.53 9.35 -9.38
CA ARG A 114 -8.36 10.49 -9.82
C ARG A 114 -9.17 11.03 -8.66
N VAL A 115 -9.35 12.34 -8.64
CA VAL A 115 -10.37 13.00 -7.82
C VAL A 115 -11.51 13.36 -8.75
N SER A 116 -12.70 12.86 -8.45
CA SER A 116 -13.91 13.09 -9.22
C SER A 116 -14.37 14.54 -9.07
N MET A 117 -14.89 15.09 -10.17
CA MET A 117 -15.60 16.38 -10.15
C MET A 117 -17.01 16.25 -9.55
N GLN A 118 -17.52 15.01 -9.43
CA GLN A 118 -18.77 14.73 -8.75
C GLN A 118 -18.51 14.56 -7.25
N PRO A 119 -19.28 15.22 -6.37
CA PRO A 119 -19.13 15.05 -4.95
C PRO A 119 -19.62 13.67 -4.50
N ALA A 120 -19.17 13.24 -3.33
CA ALA A 120 -19.82 12.17 -2.58
C ALA A 120 -21.25 12.60 -2.17
N GLY A 121 -22.03 11.62 -1.69
CA GLY A 121 -23.39 11.87 -1.20
C GLY A 121 -23.41 12.67 0.10
N TYR A 122 -24.59 13.20 0.48
CA TYR A 122 -24.79 13.79 1.80
C TYR A 122 -24.52 12.76 2.92
N GLY A 123 -24.01 13.24 4.06
CA GLY A 123 -23.61 12.38 5.18
C GLY A 123 -22.25 11.69 4.98
N GLN A 124 -21.54 11.97 3.88
CA GLN A 124 -20.27 11.35 3.55
C GLN A 124 -19.17 12.41 3.52
N LEU A 125 -18.10 12.17 4.28
CA LEU A 125 -16.86 12.95 4.19
C LEU A 125 -16.13 12.67 2.88
N GLY A 126 -16.29 11.47 2.34
CA GLY A 126 -15.76 11.07 1.04
C GLY A 126 -16.12 9.63 0.71
N VAL A 127 -15.99 9.29 -0.58
CA VAL A 127 -16.12 7.92 -1.07
C VAL A 127 -14.87 7.58 -1.88
N VAL A 128 -14.24 6.44 -1.60
CA VAL A 128 -13.12 5.93 -2.39
C VAL A 128 -13.57 4.67 -3.11
N LEU A 129 -13.48 4.67 -4.43
CA LEU A 129 -13.61 3.47 -5.24
C LEU A 129 -12.21 2.96 -5.57
N VAL A 130 -11.95 1.70 -5.26
CA VAL A 130 -10.71 1.01 -5.61
C VAL A 130 -11.06 -0.18 -6.49
N ARG A 131 -10.65 -0.11 -7.75
CA ARG A 131 -10.79 -1.20 -8.72
C ARG A 131 -9.46 -1.93 -8.86
N ASP A 132 -9.49 -3.24 -8.77
CA ASP A 132 -8.40 -4.06 -9.29
C ASP A 132 -8.60 -4.30 -10.78
N ARG A 133 -7.64 -3.92 -11.62
CA ARG A 133 -7.75 -4.07 -13.08
C ARG A 133 -7.55 -5.50 -13.57
N GLU A 134 -7.04 -6.39 -12.72
CA GLU A 134 -6.85 -7.79 -13.10
C GLU A 134 -8.13 -8.60 -12.84
N SER A 135 -8.67 -8.51 -11.62
CA SER A 135 -9.91 -9.20 -11.24
C SER A 135 -11.18 -8.45 -11.64
N GLU A 136 -11.07 -7.15 -11.95
CA GLU A 136 -12.19 -6.23 -12.20
C GLU A 136 -13.10 -6.02 -10.97
N GLU A 137 -12.71 -6.53 -9.80
CA GLU A 137 -13.42 -6.31 -8.55
C GLU A 137 -13.25 -4.86 -8.09
N ILE A 138 -14.33 -4.28 -7.55
CA ILE A 138 -14.37 -2.90 -7.10
C ILE A 138 -14.81 -2.87 -5.64
N LEU A 139 -13.97 -2.27 -4.80
CA LEU A 139 -14.31 -1.94 -3.44
C LEU A 139 -14.73 -0.48 -3.34
N ARG A 140 -15.86 -0.23 -2.67
CA ARG A 140 -16.35 1.08 -2.30
C ARG A 140 -16.12 1.28 -0.81
N PHE A 141 -15.32 2.28 -0.45
CA PHE A 141 -15.14 2.74 0.91
C PHE A 141 -15.91 4.04 1.11
N THR A 142 -16.88 4.03 2.01
CA THR A 142 -17.68 5.22 2.36
C THR A 142 -17.24 5.73 3.73
N ILE A 143 -16.73 6.96 3.77
CA ILE A 143 -16.26 7.62 4.98
C ILE A 143 -17.40 8.49 5.52
N PRO A 144 -17.93 8.24 6.72
CA PRO A 144 -19.04 9.02 7.26
C PRO A 144 -18.57 10.43 7.67
N ASP A 145 -19.42 11.43 7.47
CA ASP A 145 -19.14 12.81 7.87
C ASP A 145 -18.98 12.99 9.38
N THR A 146 -19.61 12.11 10.17
CA THR A 146 -19.49 12.05 11.64
C THR A 146 -18.05 11.84 12.10
N LEU A 147 -17.18 11.27 11.26
CA LEU A 147 -15.77 11.04 11.59
C LEU A 147 -14.96 12.35 11.64
N ARG A 148 -15.43 13.42 10.97
CA ARG A 148 -14.73 14.70 10.83
C ARG A 148 -14.26 15.28 12.17
N ALA A 149 -15.14 15.32 13.16
CA ALA A 149 -14.81 15.90 14.46
C ALA A 149 -13.65 15.16 15.15
N ARG A 150 -13.60 13.83 15.04
CA ARG A 150 -12.52 13.00 15.58
C ARG A 150 -11.21 13.21 14.81
N LEU A 151 -11.27 13.29 13.48
CA LEU A 151 -10.08 13.59 12.66
C LEU A 151 -9.50 14.96 12.97
N ASP A 152 -10.36 15.97 13.13
CA ASP A 152 -9.94 17.32 13.48
C ASP A 152 -9.34 17.39 14.90
N GLU A 153 -9.89 16.63 15.85
CA GLU A 153 -9.31 16.52 17.19
C GLU A 153 -7.90 15.95 17.14
N TRP A 154 -7.70 14.82 16.47
CA TRP A 154 -6.38 14.22 16.27
C TRP A 154 -5.38 15.15 15.57
N ASN A 155 -5.84 16.03 14.67
CA ASN A 155 -4.97 17.04 14.06
C ASN A 155 -4.48 18.09 15.07
N ARG A 156 -5.24 18.36 16.14
CA ARG A 156 -4.88 19.34 17.17
C ARG A 156 -4.04 18.74 18.29
N THR A 157 -4.32 17.50 18.69
CA THR A 157 -3.73 16.91 19.90
C THR A 157 -2.51 16.05 19.65
N ASP A 158 -2.43 15.42 18.47
CA ASP A 158 -1.50 14.31 18.27
C ASP A 158 -0.33 14.68 17.36
N THR A 159 0.79 13.97 17.52
CA THR A 159 1.90 14.03 16.57
C THR A 159 1.53 13.29 15.28
N PRO A 160 2.20 13.57 14.14
CA PRO A 160 2.01 12.82 12.90
C PRO A 160 2.03 11.29 13.06
N LEU A 161 2.99 10.76 13.83
CA LEU A 161 3.10 9.32 14.07
C LEU A 161 1.96 8.79 14.95
N ALA A 162 1.61 9.51 16.03
CA ALA A 162 0.50 9.11 16.89
C ALA A 162 -0.85 9.10 16.12
N ARG A 163 -1.07 10.05 15.21
CA ARG A 163 -2.24 10.04 14.31
C ARG A 163 -2.29 8.78 13.44
N TYR A 164 -1.16 8.40 12.86
CA TYR A 164 -1.06 7.18 12.06
C TYR A 164 -1.41 5.96 12.89
N GLU A 165 -0.77 5.79 14.06
CA GLU A 165 -0.96 4.64 14.93
C GLU A 165 -2.41 4.53 15.44
N ALA A 166 -3.02 5.65 15.81
CA ALA A 166 -4.41 5.70 16.26
C ALA A 166 -5.37 5.23 15.16
N LEU A 167 -5.16 5.66 13.92
CA LEU A 167 -5.99 5.26 12.77
C LEU A 167 -5.76 3.80 12.35
N MET A 168 -4.52 3.32 12.40
CA MET A 168 -4.21 1.92 12.08
C MET A 168 -4.75 0.95 13.14
N SER A 169 -4.85 1.39 14.39
CA SER A 169 -5.33 0.59 15.52
C SER A 169 -6.85 0.64 15.70
N ALA A 170 -7.53 1.66 15.17
CA ALA A 170 -8.97 1.79 15.28
C ALA A 170 -9.70 0.68 14.49
N PRO A 171 -10.83 0.15 15.00
CA PRO A 171 -11.65 -0.78 14.24
C PRO A 171 -12.08 -0.17 12.90
N ALA A 172 -11.84 -0.87 11.78
CA ALA A 172 -12.15 -0.34 10.45
C ALA A 172 -13.63 0.08 10.31
N ALA A 173 -14.54 -0.67 10.94
CA ALA A 173 -15.98 -0.37 10.96
C ALA A 173 -16.35 0.95 11.66
N GLU A 174 -15.46 1.52 12.49
CA GLU A 174 -15.65 2.86 13.06
C GLU A 174 -15.18 3.98 12.11
N LEU A 175 -14.36 3.65 11.11
CA LEU A 175 -13.73 4.61 10.21
C LEU A 175 -14.46 4.72 8.87
N TYR A 176 -14.92 3.60 8.33
CA TYR A 176 -15.57 3.53 7.03
C TYR A 176 -16.41 2.26 6.87
N VAL A 177 -17.37 2.33 5.95
CA VAL A 177 -18.09 1.15 5.45
C VAL A 177 -17.43 0.71 4.15
N VAL A 178 -17.22 -0.60 3.99
CA VAL A 178 -16.64 -1.19 2.77
C VAL A 178 -17.64 -2.15 2.13
N GLU A 179 -17.84 -2.00 0.82
CA GLU A 179 -18.75 -2.80 0.01
C GLU A 179 -18.05 -3.25 -1.26
N THR A 180 -18.23 -4.50 -1.67
CA THR A 180 -17.85 -4.93 -3.02
C THR A 180 -18.97 -4.57 -3.99
N LEU A 181 -18.66 -3.79 -5.01
CA LEU A 181 -19.60 -3.46 -6.08
C LEU A 181 -19.56 -4.54 -7.15
N GLY A 182 -20.73 -5.01 -7.59
CA GLY A 182 -20.84 -5.85 -8.78
C GLY A 182 -20.45 -5.05 -10.03
N ALA A 183 -19.92 -5.73 -11.05
CA ALA A 183 -19.43 -5.10 -12.29
C ALA A 183 -20.43 -4.11 -12.93
N ASP A 184 -21.74 -4.34 -12.77
CA ASP A 184 -22.82 -3.50 -13.33
C ASP A 184 -23.19 -2.26 -12.48
N THR A 185 -22.65 -2.13 -11.26
CA THR A 185 -22.99 -1.06 -10.31
C THR A 185 -21.88 -0.01 -10.15
N ALA A 186 -20.75 -0.22 -10.81
CA ALA A 186 -19.66 0.73 -10.83
C ALA A 186 -20.08 1.96 -11.62
N PRO A 187 -20.06 3.19 -11.04
CA PRO A 187 -20.28 4.38 -11.84
C PRO A 187 -19.24 4.40 -12.97
N HIS A 188 -19.68 4.56 -14.22
CA HIS A 188 -18.79 4.71 -15.36
C HIS A 188 -17.91 5.95 -15.12
N VAL A 189 -16.67 5.72 -14.71
CA VAL A 189 -15.67 6.76 -14.54
C VAL A 189 -15.12 7.08 -15.93
N HIS A 190 -15.69 8.06 -16.60
CA HIS A 190 -15.19 8.61 -17.87
C HIS A 190 -14.19 9.74 -17.61
#